data_AF-R6YW12-F1
#
_entry.id   AF-R6YW12-F1
#
_cell.length_a   1.000
_cell.length_b   1.000
_cell.length_c   1.000
_cell.angle_alpha   90.00
_cell.angle_beta   90.00
_cell.angle_gamma   90.00
#
_symmetry.space_group_name_H-M   'P 1'
#
loop_
_entity.id
_entity.type
_entity.pdbx_description
1 polymer ?
#
loop_
_entity_poly.entity_id
_entity_poly.type
_entity_poly.pdbx_seq_one_letter_code
_entity_poly.pdbx_strand_id
1 'polypeptide(L)'
;MITELNKCLQLDETINGKPNTPSEALEVVEENGFTVEKMTPTQDKKEIVWHQTTNKFELVDEITENTTDVTTWRFLSDYTDNHGYSVYLKEGNEATSLDIITGLDVGKNDIETVNYVRKNVENGQTVLIRTTTGLLTIDAEKDTINHYGSANEVNVKNCDFNSYHVFGKVAGTINVEKGHVAIENTGSVGNINIKAESSSDFVISNDKGGSLSFVKADNPDLITSENVKVTKDTGVMNAENKDAVAYSESNGFLKEWNTVLGNGKTTLLADLEDKVYFVQVYSNIEATFDLNGHHFWTDESGESYVCGKLIFMDSSKDESGLYYCKVNYISDNQDKTILKAIGKDALLVIDSGKIEARNANNSFDSNNGQFGLGVQDGGNIIMNGGTIKAGWYAIAGNGDNTEFNSSIVINGGKLISVCDYAIYLPHSGTTTINGGTIDGAAGAISINRGSLTINNGTFLSNGTGDTGDLGDGTGANENNALINSEAKYGDVTIFVNGGDFNVIKLDVFAVGSKYKSYISIKSGTYNKYIDKWVSVDCICVDNGNGTWSIVKK
;
A
#
# COMPACT_ATOMS: atom_id res chain seq x y z
N MET A 1 -33.38 -23.59 0.81
CA MET A 1 -32.10 -22.87 0.68
C MET A 1 -31.71 -22.72 -0.79
N ILE A 2 -31.29 -23.78 -1.51
CA ILE A 2 -30.87 -23.71 -2.92
C ILE A 2 -31.88 -22.97 -3.82
N THR A 3 -33.18 -23.26 -3.67
CA THR A 3 -34.24 -22.56 -4.42
C THR A 3 -34.25 -21.04 -4.19
N GLU A 4 -33.98 -20.59 -2.97
CA GLU A 4 -33.94 -19.15 -2.64
C GLU A 4 -32.66 -18.51 -3.17
N LEU A 5 -31.50 -19.17 -3.00
CA LEU A 5 -30.22 -18.69 -3.57
C LEU A 5 -30.34 -18.47 -5.09
N ASN A 6 -30.90 -19.45 -5.80
CA ASN A 6 -31.09 -19.36 -7.25
C ASN A 6 -32.13 -18.29 -7.64
N LYS A 7 -33.10 -18.00 -6.77
CA LYS A 7 -34.05 -16.91 -6.99
C LYS A 7 -33.39 -15.55 -6.84
N CYS A 8 -32.51 -15.37 -5.87
CA CYS A 8 -31.68 -14.16 -5.72
C CYS A 8 -30.82 -13.94 -6.98
N LEU A 9 -30.07 -14.96 -7.43
CA LEU A 9 -29.24 -14.88 -8.63
C LEU A 9 -30.04 -14.54 -9.89
N GLN A 10 -31.20 -15.17 -10.09
CA GLN A 10 -32.05 -14.90 -11.25
C GLN A 10 -32.63 -13.49 -11.25
N LEU A 11 -32.99 -12.95 -10.08
CA LEU A 11 -33.48 -11.58 -9.97
C LEU A 11 -32.36 -10.59 -10.29
N ASP A 12 -31.18 -10.78 -9.71
CA ASP A 12 -30.02 -9.91 -9.94
C ASP A 12 -29.57 -9.95 -11.41
N GLU A 13 -29.54 -11.13 -12.04
CA GLU A 13 -29.16 -11.30 -13.43
C GLU A 13 -30.02 -10.47 -14.41
N THR A 14 -31.29 -10.21 -14.08
CA THR A 14 -32.17 -9.35 -14.90
C THR A 14 -31.85 -7.86 -14.80
N ILE A 15 -31.11 -7.44 -13.77
CA ILE A 15 -30.80 -6.04 -13.46
C ILE A 15 -29.34 -5.75 -13.80
N ASN A 16 -28.42 -6.55 -13.26
CA ASN A 16 -26.98 -6.33 -13.30
C ASN A 16 -26.26 -7.26 -14.29
N GLY A 17 -26.97 -8.21 -14.88
CA GLY A 17 -26.37 -9.27 -15.67
C GLY A 17 -25.80 -10.38 -14.79
N LYS A 18 -25.25 -11.40 -15.42
CA LYS A 18 -24.78 -12.59 -14.73
C LYS A 18 -23.45 -12.30 -13.99
N PRO A 19 -23.26 -12.75 -12.74
CA PRO A 19 -21.99 -12.64 -12.05
C PRO A 19 -20.90 -13.40 -12.82
N ASN A 20 -19.73 -12.77 -12.92
CA ASN A 20 -18.57 -13.32 -13.59
C ASN A 20 -17.84 -14.32 -12.69
N THR A 21 -17.76 -14.03 -11.40
CA THR A 21 -16.97 -14.77 -10.41
C THR A 21 -17.87 -15.41 -9.34
N PRO A 22 -17.41 -16.48 -8.67
CA PRO A 22 -18.11 -17.00 -7.49
C PRO A 22 -18.25 -15.96 -6.38
N SER A 23 -17.26 -15.08 -6.17
CA SER A 23 -17.37 -13.97 -5.21
C SER A 23 -18.55 -13.05 -5.52
N GLU A 24 -18.72 -12.63 -6.78
CA GLU A 24 -19.88 -11.80 -7.19
C GLU A 24 -21.21 -12.54 -6.97
N ALA A 25 -21.26 -13.84 -7.29
CA ALA A 25 -22.45 -14.65 -7.04
C ALA A 25 -22.78 -14.78 -5.54
N LEU A 26 -21.75 -14.81 -4.69
CA LEU A 26 -21.89 -14.84 -3.23
C LEU A 26 -22.35 -13.49 -2.68
N GLU A 27 -21.82 -12.38 -3.16
CA GLU A 27 -22.24 -11.02 -2.76
C GLU A 27 -23.75 -10.83 -2.95
N VAL A 28 -24.30 -11.26 -4.09
CA VAL A 28 -25.74 -11.20 -4.38
C VAL A 28 -26.59 -11.94 -3.34
N VAL A 29 -26.16 -13.14 -2.92
CA VAL A 29 -26.93 -13.93 -1.95
C VAL A 29 -26.69 -13.46 -0.51
N GLU A 30 -25.51 -12.89 -0.22
CA GLU A 30 -25.16 -12.30 1.08
C GLU A 30 -26.01 -11.07 1.41
N GLU A 31 -26.26 -10.20 0.43
CA GLU A 31 -27.19 -9.07 0.58
C GLU A 31 -28.61 -9.51 0.95
N ASN A 32 -28.96 -10.75 0.63
CA ASN A 32 -30.23 -11.38 0.96
C ASN A 32 -30.17 -12.27 2.22
N GLY A 33 -29.07 -12.19 2.99
CA GLY A 33 -28.91 -12.83 4.31
C GLY A 33 -28.28 -14.22 4.30
N PHE A 34 -27.83 -14.72 3.14
CA PHE A 34 -27.18 -16.03 2.99
C PHE A 34 -25.66 -15.89 2.92
N THR A 35 -24.98 -16.07 4.06
CA THR A 35 -23.51 -16.05 4.13
C THR A 35 -22.90 -17.38 3.70
N VAL A 36 -21.65 -17.36 3.20
CA VAL A 36 -20.89 -18.56 2.81
C VAL A 36 -20.87 -19.62 3.92
N GLU A 37 -20.69 -19.21 5.18
CA GLU A 37 -20.69 -20.10 6.34
C GLU A 37 -22.02 -20.85 6.51
N LYS A 38 -23.14 -20.19 6.17
CA LYS A 38 -24.49 -20.78 6.20
C LYS A 38 -24.77 -21.67 4.99
N MET A 39 -23.93 -21.62 3.95
CA MET A 39 -24.02 -22.49 2.77
C MET A 39 -23.34 -23.84 3.00
N THR A 40 -23.58 -24.43 4.17
CA THR A 40 -23.13 -25.79 4.50
C THR A 40 -24.33 -26.72 4.51
N PRO A 41 -24.36 -27.79 3.68
CA PRO A 41 -25.42 -28.78 3.73
C PRO A 41 -25.58 -29.40 5.11
N THR A 42 -26.81 -29.47 5.60
CA THR A 42 -27.14 -30.20 6.83
C THR A 42 -27.31 -31.70 6.59
N GLN A 43 -27.28 -32.13 5.33
CA GLN A 43 -27.42 -33.53 4.92
C GLN A 43 -26.02 -34.16 4.83
N ASP A 44 -25.89 -35.38 5.32
CA ASP A 44 -24.64 -36.15 5.23
C ASP A 44 -24.26 -36.40 3.76
N LYS A 45 -22.96 -36.29 3.45
CA LYS A 45 -22.39 -36.51 2.11
C LYS A 45 -23.02 -35.69 0.99
N LYS A 46 -23.32 -34.42 1.27
CA LYS A 46 -23.78 -33.46 0.28
C LYS A 46 -22.86 -32.26 0.21
N GLU A 47 -22.69 -31.73 -0.99
CA GLU A 47 -21.93 -30.50 -1.27
C GLU A 47 -22.79 -29.50 -2.02
N ILE A 48 -22.48 -28.21 -1.86
CA ILE A 48 -23.07 -27.14 -2.68
C ILE A 48 -22.01 -26.69 -3.67
N VAL A 49 -22.41 -26.66 -4.94
CA VAL A 49 -21.58 -26.16 -6.04
C VAL A 49 -22.27 -25.01 -6.74
N TRP A 50 -21.51 -24.17 -7.43
CA TRP A 50 -22.03 -23.13 -8.31
C TRP A 50 -21.62 -23.39 -9.76
N HIS A 51 -22.60 -23.44 -10.65
CA HIS A 51 -22.37 -23.65 -12.07
C HIS A 51 -22.23 -22.31 -12.77
N GLN A 52 -21.00 -21.97 -13.15
CA GLN A 52 -20.68 -20.71 -13.81
C GLN A 52 -21.45 -20.55 -15.10
N THR A 53 -21.70 -21.60 -15.89
CA THR A 53 -22.40 -21.47 -17.19
C THR A 53 -23.89 -21.18 -17.05
N THR A 54 -24.57 -21.78 -16.07
CA THR A 54 -26.01 -21.65 -15.87
C THR A 54 -26.40 -20.64 -14.80
N ASN A 55 -25.43 -20.07 -14.09
CA ASN A 55 -25.61 -19.17 -12.95
C ASN A 55 -26.52 -19.77 -11.85
N LYS A 56 -26.21 -20.98 -11.41
CA LYS A 56 -27.05 -21.71 -10.44
C LYS A 56 -26.22 -22.43 -9.40
N PHE A 57 -26.68 -22.35 -8.16
CA PHE A 57 -26.30 -23.26 -7.09
C PHE A 57 -27.04 -24.58 -7.22
N GLU A 58 -26.33 -25.67 -6.96
CA GLU A 58 -26.87 -27.04 -6.93
C GLU A 58 -26.40 -27.77 -5.67
N LEU A 59 -27.26 -28.65 -5.15
CA LEU A 59 -26.91 -29.58 -4.08
C LEU A 59 -26.57 -30.93 -4.72
N VAL A 60 -25.30 -31.32 -4.67
CA VAL A 60 -24.79 -32.55 -5.26
C VAL A 60 -24.41 -33.56 -4.16
N ASP A 61 -24.27 -34.83 -4.55
CA ASP A 61 -23.59 -35.81 -3.71
C ASP A 61 -22.13 -35.40 -3.49
N GLU A 62 -21.53 -35.88 -2.39
CA GLU A 62 -20.10 -35.74 -2.10
C GLU A 62 -19.27 -36.07 -3.35
N ILE A 63 -18.37 -35.15 -3.71
CA ILE A 63 -17.56 -35.27 -4.92
C ILE A 63 -16.30 -36.06 -4.56
N THR A 64 -16.24 -37.30 -5.06
CA THR A 64 -15.07 -38.18 -4.86
C THR A 64 -14.36 -38.54 -6.16
N GLU A 65 -14.97 -38.22 -7.31
CA GLU A 65 -14.45 -38.55 -8.63
C GLU A 65 -13.85 -37.33 -9.32
N ASN A 66 -12.77 -37.56 -10.06
CA ASN A 66 -12.11 -36.51 -10.82
C ASN A 66 -12.90 -36.14 -12.08
N THR A 67 -12.88 -34.86 -12.44
CA THR A 67 -13.51 -34.32 -13.66
C THR A 67 -12.52 -33.49 -14.49
N THR A 68 -12.98 -33.02 -15.65
CA THR A 68 -12.37 -31.94 -16.43
C THR A 68 -13.26 -30.71 -16.52
N ASP A 69 -14.36 -30.66 -15.76
CA ASP A 69 -15.28 -29.52 -15.73
C ASP A 69 -14.74 -28.38 -14.87
N VAL A 70 -14.13 -27.40 -15.53
CA VAL A 70 -13.64 -26.17 -14.90
C VAL A 70 -14.71 -25.09 -14.75
N THR A 71 -15.96 -25.34 -15.16
CA THR A 71 -17.06 -24.37 -15.08
C THR A 71 -17.97 -24.58 -13.88
N THR A 72 -17.81 -25.70 -13.17
CA THR A 72 -18.46 -25.95 -11.90
C THR A 72 -17.50 -25.66 -10.75
N TRP A 73 -17.98 -24.89 -9.78
CA TRP A 73 -17.19 -24.34 -8.69
C TRP A 73 -17.55 -24.99 -7.37
N ARG A 74 -16.54 -25.51 -6.67
CA ARG A 74 -16.64 -26.03 -5.31
C ARG A 74 -16.19 -24.97 -4.30
N PHE A 75 -16.79 -24.98 -3.11
CA PHE A 75 -16.48 -24.04 -2.02
C PHE A 75 -15.66 -24.76 -0.95
N LEU A 76 -14.33 -24.68 -1.05
CA LEU A 76 -13.39 -25.49 -0.26
C LEU A 76 -12.51 -24.61 0.64
N SER A 77 -11.99 -25.19 1.72
CA SER A 77 -10.96 -24.55 2.55
C SER A 77 -9.54 -24.81 2.04
N ASP A 78 -9.38 -25.81 1.15
CA ASP A 78 -8.12 -26.21 0.53
C ASP A 78 -8.37 -26.49 -0.96
N TYR A 79 -7.47 -26.01 -1.80
CA TYR A 79 -7.51 -26.24 -3.25
C TYR A 79 -7.14 -27.69 -3.62
N THR A 80 -6.32 -28.38 -2.83
CA THR A 80 -5.79 -29.71 -3.20
C THR A 80 -6.87 -30.78 -3.37
N ASP A 81 -8.03 -30.58 -2.72
CA ASP A 81 -9.19 -31.46 -2.80
C ASP A 81 -10.11 -31.14 -3.99
N ASN A 82 -9.69 -30.34 -4.99
CA ASN A 82 -10.60 -29.83 -6.02
C ASN A 82 -11.26 -30.90 -6.91
N HIS A 83 -10.68 -32.09 -7.04
CA HIS A 83 -11.14 -33.16 -7.94
C HIS A 83 -11.30 -32.72 -9.41
N GLY A 84 -10.49 -31.75 -9.87
CA GLY A 84 -10.55 -31.21 -11.23
C GLY A 84 -11.65 -30.17 -11.48
N TYR A 85 -12.42 -29.81 -10.46
CA TYR A 85 -13.33 -28.65 -10.48
C TYR A 85 -12.58 -27.35 -10.17
N SER A 86 -13.18 -26.21 -10.52
CA SER A 86 -12.71 -24.90 -10.07
C SER A 86 -13.06 -24.65 -8.60
N VAL A 87 -12.30 -23.81 -7.91
CA VAL A 87 -12.41 -23.65 -6.44
C VAL A 87 -12.62 -22.20 -6.05
N TYR A 88 -13.66 -21.94 -5.27
CA TYR A 88 -13.72 -20.79 -4.38
C TYR A 88 -13.12 -21.17 -3.02
N LEU A 89 -12.10 -20.43 -2.59
CA LEU A 89 -11.47 -20.64 -1.28
C LEU A 89 -12.22 -19.89 -0.19
N LYS A 90 -12.71 -20.66 0.79
CA LYS A 90 -13.32 -20.14 2.02
C LYS A 90 -12.30 -19.37 2.85
N GLU A 91 -12.78 -18.44 3.66
CA GLU A 91 -11.96 -17.67 4.58
C GLU A 91 -11.20 -18.57 5.57
N GLY A 92 -10.01 -18.11 5.98
CA GLY A 92 -9.15 -18.82 6.94
C GLY A 92 -8.19 -19.82 6.29
N ASN A 93 -7.97 -19.73 4.98
CA ASN A 93 -6.92 -20.48 4.32
C ASN A 93 -5.54 -19.91 4.73
N GLU A 94 -4.60 -20.79 5.11
CA GLU A 94 -3.26 -20.41 5.57
C GLU A 94 -2.18 -20.55 4.47
N ALA A 95 -2.55 -20.88 3.23
CA ALA A 95 -1.59 -21.08 2.16
C ALA A 95 -1.03 -19.74 1.69
N THR A 96 0.30 -19.61 1.66
CA THR A 96 0.97 -18.46 1.06
C THR A 96 1.18 -18.62 -0.45
N SER A 97 1.22 -19.87 -0.93
CA SER A 97 1.40 -20.20 -2.35
C SER A 97 0.45 -21.30 -2.79
N LEU A 98 -0.12 -21.16 -3.99
CA LEU A 98 -1.02 -22.15 -4.60
C LEU A 98 -0.57 -22.49 -6.02
N ASP A 99 -0.37 -23.79 -6.28
CA ASP A 99 -0.16 -24.31 -7.62
C ASP A 99 -1.49 -24.88 -8.14
N ILE A 100 -2.01 -24.28 -9.21
CA ILE A 100 -3.36 -24.55 -9.71
C ILE A 100 -3.36 -24.95 -11.18
N ILE A 101 -4.39 -25.73 -11.55
CA ILE A 101 -4.60 -26.27 -12.91
C ILE A 101 -6.04 -26.09 -13.41
N THR A 102 -6.92 -25.52 -12.58
CA THR A 102 -8.32 -25.17 -12.88
C THR A 102 -8.58 -23.71 -12.49
N GLY A 103 -9.84 -23.26 -12.51
CA GLY A 103 -10.19 -21.94 -12.01
C GLY A 103 -10.03 -21.81 -10.49
N LEU A 104 -9.74 -20.59 -10.05
CA LEU A 104 -9.55 -20.23 -8.65
C LEU A 104 -10.20 -18.87 -8.35
N ASP A 105 -10.89 -18.78 -7.23
CA ASP A 105 -11.30 -17.52 -6.61
C ASP A 105 -10.85 -17.57 -5.15
N VAL A 106 -9.92 -16.71 -4.76
CA VAL A 106 -9.35 -16.72 -3.40
C VAL A 106 -10.33 -16.20 -2.34
N GLY A 107 -11.51 -15.73 -2.74
CA GLY A 107 -12.49 -15.15 -1.82
C GLY A 107 -11.94 -13.89 -1.17
N LYS A 108 -11.81 -13.90 0.16
CA LYS A 108 -11.21 -12.82 0.97
C LYS A 108 -9.81 -13.15 1.50
N ASN A 109 -9.20 -14.25 1.03
CA ASN A 109 -7.87 -14.65 1.47
C ASN A 109 -6.79 -13.89 0.68
N ASP A 110 -5.73 -13.47 1.37
CA ASP A 110 -4.54 -12.88 0.76
C ASP A 110 -3.49 -13.96 0.50
N ILE A 111 -3.39 -14.38 -0.77
CA ILE A 111 -2.42 -15.38 -1.23
C ILE A 111 -1.24 -14.64 -1.86
N GLU A 112 -0.03 -14.88 -1.35
CA GLU A 112 1.17 -14.19 -1.85
C GLU A 112 1.53 -14.60 -3.28
N THR A 113 1.32 -15.88 -3.64
CA THR A 113 1.64 -16.40 -4.97
C THR A 113 0.61 -17.41 -5.47
N VAL A 114 0.10 -17.20 -6.68
CA VAL A 114 -0.73 -18.16 -7.42
C VAL A 114 -0.01 -18.54 -8.71
N ASN A 115 0.24 -19.83 -8.91
CA ASN A 115 0.86 -20.35 -10.12
C ASN A 115 -0.15 -21.18 -10.91
N TYR A 116 -0.61 -20.67 -12.04
CA TYR A 116 -1.41 -21.42 -13.00
C TYR A 116 -0.50 -22.10 -14.03
N VAL A 117 -0.32 -23.41 -13.92
CA VAL A 117 0.64 -24.18 -14.73
C VAL A 117 -0.03 -25.38 -15.38
N ARG A 118 -0.16 -25.35 -16.71
CA ARG A 118 -0.76 -26.46 -17.48
C ARG A 118 -0.05 -26.66 -18.82
N LYS A 119 1.04 -27.42 -18.77
CA LYS A 119 1.94 -27.65 -19.92
C LYS A 119 1.63 -28.94 -20.67
N ASN A 120 2.05 -29.00 -21.94
CA ASN A 120 2.02 -30.21 -22.77
C ASN A 120 0.63 -30.87 -22.88
N VAL A 121 -0.44 -30.09 -22.80
CA VAL A 121 -1.81 -30.59 -22.94
C VAL A 121 -2.24 -30.67 -24.40
N GLU A 122 -3.13 -31.61 -24.73
CA GLU A 122 -3.67 -31.74 -26.08
C GLU A 122 -4.67 -30.62 -26.39
N ASN A 123 -5.60 -30.36 -25.46
CA ASN A 123 -6.68 -29.39 -25.59
C ASN A 123 -6.56 -28.27 -24.55
N GLY A 124 -6.73 -27.04 -25.02
CA GLY A 124 -6.87 -25.86 -24.15
C GLY A 124 -8.15 -25.88 -23.33
N GLN A 125 -8.17 -25.07 -22.28
CA GLN A 125 -9.38 -24.78 -21.50
C GLN A 125 -9.47 -23.28 -21.19
N THR A 126 -10.67 -22.81 -20.84
CA THR A 126 -10.88 -21.44 -20.36
C THR A 126 -11.15 -21.48 -18.86
N VAL A 127 -10.31 -20.81 -18.08
CA VAL A 127 -10.43 -20.69 -16.63
C VAL A 127 -10.65 -19.25 -16.22
N LEU A 128 -11.25 -19.09 -15.04
CA LEU A 128 -11.30 -17.82 -14.34
C LEU A 128 -10.38 -17.89 -13.13
N ILE A 129 -9.62 -16.81 -12.94
CA ILE A 129 -8.78 -16.62 -11.76
C ILE A 129 -9.18 -15.30 -11.11
N ARG A 130 -9.41 -15.29 -9.81
CA ARG A 130 -9.61 -14.08 -9.02
C ARG A 130 -8.67 -14.06 -7.82
N THR A 131 -7.82 -13.05 -7.74
CA THR A 131 -6.89 -12.80 -6.62
C THR A 131 -7.26 -11.51 -5.89
N THR A 132 -6.73 -11.30 -4.68
CA THR A 132 -6.87 -10.03 -3.92
C THR A 132 -5.58 -9.21 -3.90
N THR A 133 -4.43 -9.87 -4.00
CA THR A 133 -3.09 -9.26 -4.01
C THR A 133 -2.08 -10.26 -4.61
N GLY A 134 -0.78 -10.01 -4.44
CA GLY A 134 0.27 -11.00 -4.67
C GLY A 134 0.71 -11.14 -6.13
N LEU A 135 1.40 -12.25 -6.41
CA LEU A 135 1.93 -12.60 -7.72
C LEU A 135 1.05 -13.66 -8.39
N LEU A 136 0.61 -13.41 -9.62
CA LEU A 136 0.02 -14.43 -10.50
C LEU A 136 1.03 -14.84 -11.57
N THR A 137 1.39 -16.12 -11.63
CA THR A 137 2.21 -16.69 -12.72
C THR A 137 1.36 -17.55 -13.64
N ILE A 138 1.49 -17.36 -14.95
CA ILE A 138 0.75 -18.11 -15.98
C ILE A 138 1.75 -18.81 -16.90
N ASP A 139 1.64 -20.14 -16.97
CA ASP A 139 2.46 -21.01 -17.82
C ASP A 139 1.61 -22.16 -18.37
N ALA A 140 0.74 -21.80 -19.32
CA ALA A 140 -0.30 -22.66 -19.86
C ALA A 140 -0.55 -22.39 -21.35
N GLU A 141 0.26 -23.01 -22.21
CA GLU A 141 0.44 -22.67 -23.63
C GLU A 141 -0.83 -22.69 -24.50
N LYS A 142 -1.89 -23.37 -24.06
CA LYS A 142 -3.14 -23.57 -24.81
C LYS A 142 -4.37 -23.01 -24.12
N ASP A 143 -4.21 -22.48 -22.90
CA ASP A 143 -5.36 -22.10 -22.08
C ASP A 143 -5.68 -20.62 -22.21
N THR A 144 -6.94 -20.30 -21.97
CA THR A 144 -7.44 -18.94 -21.78
C THR A 144 -7.71 -18.68 -20.30
N ILE A 145 -7.23 -17.55 -19.80
CA ILE A 145 -7.30 -17.12 -18.42
C ILE A 145 -8.03 -15.78 -18.37
N ASN A 146 -9.17 -15.74 -17.69
CA ASN A 146 -9.89 -14.52 -17.36
C ASN A 146 -9.57 -14.13 -15.92
N HIS A 147 -8.85 -13.03 -15.73
CA HIS A 147 -8.38 -12.59 -14.43
C HIS A 147 -9.19 -11.41 -13.87
N TYR A 148 -9.74 -11.61 -12.69
CA TYR A 148 -10.55 -10.66 -11.91
C TYR A 148 -9.87 -10.34 -10.56
N GLY A 149 -10.37 -9.34 -9.85
CA GLY A 149 -9.83 -8.95 -8.55
C GLY A 149 -8.59 -8.09 -8.68
N SER A 150 -7.57 -8.32 -7.86
CA SER A 150 -6.32 -7.53 -7.84
C SER A 150 -5.08 -8.42 -7.74
N ALA A 151 -4.02 -8.04 -8.44
CA ALA A 151 -2.67 -8.60 -8.30
C ALA A 151 -1.62 -7.47 -8.20
N ASN A 152 -0.52 -7.72 -7.50
CA ASN A 152 0.61 -6.80 -7.44
C ASN A 152 1.49 -6.93 -8.70
N GLU A 153 1.71 -8.16 -9.16
CA GLU A 153 2.48 -8.48 -10.36
C GLU A 153 1.86 -9.67 -11.08
N VAL A 154 2.00 -9.70 -12.41
CA VAL A 154 1.64 -10.88 -13.22
C VAL A 154 2.80 -11.28 -14.12
N ASN A 155 3.14 -12.56 -14.11
CA ASN A 155 4.17 -13.13 -14.98
C ASN A 155 3.54 -14.08 -15.99
N VAL A 156 3.40 -13.62 -17.23
CA VAL A 156 2.92 -14.42 -18.37
C VAL A 156 4.12 -15.06 -19.05
N LYS A 157 4.44 -16.29 -18.64
CA LYS A 157 5.52 -17.09 -19.23
C LYS A 157 5.11 -17.67 -20.56
N ASN A 158 3.91 -18.25 -20.60
CA ASN A 158 3.31 -18.77 -21.81
C ASN A 158 1.79 -18.84 -21.67
N CYS A 159 1.07 -18.36 -22.67
CA CYS A 159 -0.37 -18.61 -22.85
C CYS A 159 -0.70 -18.65 -24.34
N ASP A 160 -1.89 -19.13 -24.69
CA ASP A 160 -2.31 -19.18 -26.10
C ASP A 160 -2.39 -17.76 -26.71
N PHE A 161 -2.24 -17.65 -28.03
CA PHE A 161 -2.42 -16.39 -28.75
C PHE A 161 -3.91 -16.07 -28.86
N ASN A 162 -4.49 -15.55 -27.78
CA ASN A 162 -5.73 -14.75 -27.66
C ASN A 162 -6.33 -14.89 -26.23
N SER A 163 -5.51 -14.98 -25.18
CA SER A 163 -5.90 -15.86 -24.07
C SER A 163 -5.70 -15.36 -22.65
N TYR A 164 -4.94 -14.29 -22.37
CA TYR A 164 -4.93 -13.70 -21.02
C TYR A 164 -5.72 -12.39 -21.00
N HIS A 165 -6.90 -12.42 -20.37
CA HIS A 165 -7.81 -11.29 -20.28
C HIS A 165 -7.80 -10.71 -18.87
N VAL A 166 -7.52 -9.41 -18.77
CA VAL A 166 -7.48 -8.69 -17.50
C VAL A 166 -8.77 -7.86 -17.35
N PHE A 167 -9.64 -8.31 -16.46
CA PHE A 167 -10.86 -7.59 -16.05
C PHE A 167 -10.67 -6.86 -14.72
N GLY A 168 -9.73 -7.31 -13.88
CA GLY A 168 -9.39 -6.72 -12.59
C GLY A 168 -8.28 -5.66 -12.65
N LYS A 169 -7.60 -5.46 -11.51
CA LYS A 169 -6.49 -4.53 -11.35
C LYS A 169 -5.15 -5.27 -11.27
N VAL A 170 -4.15 -4.81 -12.01
CA VAL A 170 -2.75 -5.14 -11.77
C VAL A 170 -2.04 -3.87 -11.33
N ALA A 171 -1.72 -3.79 -10.04
CA ALA A 171 -1.19 -2.58 -9.41
C ALA A 171 0.23 -2.23 -9.92
N GLY A 172 1.08 -3.25 -10.06
CA GLY A 172 2.43 -3.13 -10.59
C GLY A 172 2.52 -3.47 -12.06
N THR A 173 3.37 -4.45 -12.39
CA THR A 173 3.78 -4.77 -13.77
C THR A 173 3.21 -6.12 -14.22
N ILE A 174 2.79 -6.19 -15.49
CA ILE A 174 2.65 -7.48 -16.20
C ILE A 174 3.92 -7.72 -17.00
N ASN A 175 4.66 -8.78 -16.67
CA ASN A 175 5.80 -9.23 -17.46
C ASN A 175 5.34 -10.28 -18.48
N VAL A 176 5.69 -10.09 -19.77
CA VAL A 176 5.24 -10.95 -20.86
C VAL A 176 6.44 -11.55 -21.58
N GLU A 177 6.61 -12.87 -21.48
CA GLU A 177 7.60 -13.64 -22.24
C GLU A 177 6.98 -14.21 -23.51
N LYS A 178 5.77 -14.79 -23.42
CA LYS A 178 5.04 -15.34 -24.57
C LYS A 178 3.53 -15.39 -24.35
N GLY A 179 2.76 -14.99 -25.37
CA GLY A 179 1.30 -15.07 -25.40
C GLY A 179 0.60 -13.71 -25.62
N HIS A 180 -0.73 -13.71 -25.53
CA HIS A 180 -1.53 -12.49 -25.71
C HIS A 180 -2.08 -11.99 -24.37
N VAL A 181 -1.87 -10.69 -24.11
CA VAL A 181 -2.47 -9.97 -22.98
C VAL A 181 -3.50 -8.96 -23.50
N ALA A 182 -4.75 -9.13 -23.10
CA ALA A 182 -5.87 -8.24 -23.41
C ALA A 182 -6.31 -7.49 -22.15
N ILE A 183 -6.27 -6.16 -22.20
CA ILE A 183 -6.82 -5.30 -21.16
C ILE A 183 -8.28 -5.04 -21.53
N GLU A 184 -9.18 -5.62 -20.75
CA GLU A 184 -10.63 -5.54 -20.97
C GLU A 184 -11.18 -4.21 -20.46
N ASN A 185 -12.44 -3.90 -20.76
CA ASN A 185 -13.07 -2.61 -20.47
C ASN A 185 -13.07 -2.20 -18.98
N THR A 186 -13.05 -3.17 -18.06
CA THR A 186 -12.93 -2.92 -16.61
C THR A 186 -11.50 -3.08 -16.10
N GLY A 187 -10.60 -3.57 -16.94
CA GLY A 187 -9.21 -3.82 -16.60
C GLY A 187 -8.44 -2.55 -16.30
N SER A 188 -7.61 -2.59 -15.26
CA SER A 188 -6.71 -1.50 -14.89
C SER A 188 -5.31 -2.04 -14.65
N VAL A 189 -4.37 -1.68 -15.52
CA VAL A 189 -2.99 -2.17 -15.47
C VAL A 189 -2.04 -0.98 -15.37
N GLY A 190 -1.14 -1.01 -14.40
CA GLY A 190 -0.09 0.00 -14.27
C GLY A 190 0.78 0.05 -15.52
N ASN A 191 1.56 -1.01 -15.77
CA ASN A 191 2.38 -1.10 -16.97
C ASN A 191 2.61 -2.54 -17.42
N ILE A 192 3.05 -2.68 -18.67
CA ILE A 192 3.46 -3.96 -19.25
C ILE A 192 4.94 -3.89 -19.62
N ASN A 193 5.69 -4.90 -19.19
CA ASN A 193 7.08 -5.11 -19.61
C ASN A 193 7.19 -6.34 -20.52
N ILE A 194 7.60 -6.12 -21.76
CA ILE A 194 7.84 -7.19 -22.72
C ILE A 194 9.26 -7.73 -22.55
N LYS A 195 9.35 -9.01 -22.19
CA LYS A 195 10.58 -9.80 -22.07
C LYS A 195 10.74 -10.84 -23.20
N ALA A 196 9.86 -10.78 -24.19
CA ALA A 196 9.83 -11.71 -25.32
C ALA A 196 11.11 -11.66 -26.17
N GLU A 197 11.50 -12.81 -26.75
CA GLU A 197 12.67 -12.92 -27.62
C GLU A 197 12.37 -12.57 -29.08
N SER A 198 11.11 -12.71 -29.51
CA SER A 198 10.64 -12.38 -30.86
C SER A 198 9.38 -11.51 -30.84
N SER A 199 9.22 -10.66 -31.87
CA SER A 199 8.00 -9.86 -32.06
C SER A 199 6.75 -10.72 -32.33
N SER A 200 6.95 -11.97 -32.74
CA SER A 200 5.88 -12.96 -32.93
C SER A 200 5.48 -13.68 -31.64
N ASP A 201 6.22 -13.52 -30.55
CA ASP A 201 5.96 -14.27 -29.31
C ASP A 201 4.87 -13.62 -28.45
N PHE A 202 4.52 -12.36 -28.69
CA PHE A 202 3.56 -11.65 -27.88
C PHE A 202 2.56 -10.83 -28.69
N VAL A 203 1.41 -10.59 -28.08
CA VAL A 203 0.45 -9.56 -28.52
C VAL A 203 -0.05 -8.83 -27.28
N ILE A 204 -0.24 -7.52 -27.38
CA ILE A 204 -0.88 -6.67 -26.35
C ILE A 204 -2.05 -5.94 -26.99
N SER A 205 -3.24 -6.04 -26.39
CA SER A 205 -4.41 -5.27 -26.82
C SER A 205 -5.06 -4.51 -25.67
N ASN A 206 -5.46 -3.28 -25.97
CA ASN A 206 -6.35 -2.47 -25.16
C ASN A 206 -7.32 -1.73 -26.10
N ASP A 207 -8.18 -2.50 -26.76
CA ASP A 207 -9.17 -2.04 -27.74
C ASP A 207 -10.58 -1.89 -27.15
N LYS A 208 -10.78 -2.41 -25.93
CA LYS A 208 -12.07 -2.36 -25.21
C LYS A 208 -12.16 -1.23 -24.18
N GLY A 209 -11.13 -0.38 -24.07
CA GLY A 209 -11.15 0.84 -23.26
C GLY A 209 -10.78 0.65 -21.80
N GLY A 210 -10.02 -0.39 -21.46
CA GLY A 210 -9.40 -0.52 -20.15
C GLY A 210 -8.30 0.53 -19.94
N SER A 211 -7.82 0.65 -18.70
CA SER A 211 -6.73 1.57 -18.35
C SER A 211 -5.38 0.87 -18.44
N LEU A 212 -4.44 1.46 -19.18
CA LEU A 212 -3.05 1.02 -19.28
C LEU A 212 -2.15 2.24 -19.43
N SER A 213 -1.25 2.50 -18.48
CA SER A 213 -0.39 3.70 -18.54
C SER A 213 0.65 3.57 -19.65
N PHE A 214 1.46 2.50 -19.66
CA PHE A 214 2.45 2.31 -20.72
C PHE A 214 2.86 0.86 -20.97
N VAL A 215 3.43 0.63 -22.15
CA VAL A 215 4.10 -0.60 -22.57
C VAL A 215 5.58 -0.29 -22.80
N LYS A 216 6.46 -1.02 -22.10
CA LYS A 216 7.91 -1.02 -22.32
C LYS A 216 8.40 -2.41 -22.74
N ALA A 217 9.62 -2.49 -23.24
CA ALA A 217 10.25 -3.74 -23.61
C ALA A 217 11.75 -3.71 -23.30
N ASP A 218 12.31 -4.86 -22.95
CA ASP A 218 13.77 -5.02 -22.84
C ASP A 218 14.44 -4.78 -24.21
N ASN A 219 13.76 -5.12 -25.30
CA ASN A 219 14.12 -4.76 -26.67
C ASN A 219 12.96 -4.05 -27.39
N PRO A 220 12.94 -2.71 -27.43
CA PRO A 220 11.86 -1.94 -28.05
C PRO A 220 11.69 -2.15 -29.57
N ASP A 221 12.71 -2.68 -30.27
CA ASP A 221 12.61 -2.99 -31.70
C ASP A 221 11.62 -4.13 -32.00
N LEU A 222 11.22 -4.89 -30.99
CA LEU A 222 10.21 -5.94 -31.12
C LEU A 222 8.77 -5.39 -31.12
N ILE A 223 8.57 -4.14 -30.70
CA ILE A 223 7.25 -3.51 -30.66
C ILE A 223 6.89 -3.02 -32.07
N THR A 224 5.71 -3.43 -32.54
CA THR A 224 5.16 -3.06 -33.85
C THR A 224 3.69 -2.68 -33.71
N SER A 225 3.13 -2.02 -34.73
CA SER A 225 1.69 -1.74 -34.77
C SER A 225 0.82 -2.99 -34.91
N GLU A 226 1.41 -4.14 -35.24
CA GLU A 226 0.67 -5.40 -35.39
C GLU A 226 0.52 -6.14 -34.06
N ASN A 227 1.55 -6.12 -33.22
CA ASN A 227 1.57 -6.84 -31.94
C ASN A 227 1.21 -5.96 -30.74
N VAL A 228 1.27 -4.62 -30.83
CA VAL A 228 0.81 -3.72 -29.75
C VAL A 228 -0.28 -2.79 -30.27
N LYS A 229 -1.52 -3.04 -29.82
CA LYS A 229 -2.72 -2.31 -30.22
C LYS A 229 -3.42 -1.73 -28.99
N VAL A 230 -3.02 -0.54 -28.59
CA VAL A 230 -3.47 0.12 -27.36
C VAL A 230 -4.14 1.46 -27.65
N THR A 231 -4.79 2.03 -26.63
CA THR A 231 -5.40 3.36 -26.75
C THR A 231 -4.34 4.44 -26.97
N LYS A 232 -4.76 5.59 -27.50
CA LYS A 232 -3.90 6.76 -27.72
C LYS A 232 -3.31 7.36 -26.43
N ASP A 233 -3.94 7.07 -25.29
CA ASP A 233 -3.54 7.61 -23.98
C ASP A 233 -2.47 6.71 -23.33
N THR A 234 -2.24 5.51 -23.88
CA THR A 234 -1.20 4.58 -23.45
C THR A 234 0.14 4.94 -24.11
N GLY A 235 1.19 5.13 -23.29
CA GLY A 235 2.56 5.27 -23.78
C GLY A 235 3.09 3.96 -24.37
N VAL A 236 3.72 4.01 -25.55
CA VAL A 236 4.37 2.84 -26.14
C VAL A 236 5.85 3.15 -26.39
N MET A 237 6.73 2.37 -25.76
CA MET A 237 8.18 2.51 -25.92
C MET A 237 8.61 2.18 -27.36
N ASN A 238 9.67 2.82 -27.83
CA ASN A 238 10.27 2.62 -29.13
C ASN A 238 11.80 2.78 -29.04
N ALA A 239 12.50 2.56 -30.17
CA ALA A 239 13.96 2.63 -30.21
C ALA A 239 14.54 3.98 -29.78
N GLU A 240 13.81 5.09 -29.97
CA GLU A 240 14.29 6.42 -29.61
C GLU A 240 14.30 6.63 -28.09
N ASN A 241 13.38 6.02 -27.35
CA ASN A 241 13.22 6.21 -25.90
C ASN A 241 13.58 4.96 -25.08
N LYS A 242 14.33 4.02 -25.65
CA LYS A 242 14.83 2.81 -24.98
C LYS A 242 15.62 3.07 -23.69
N ASP A 243 16.28 4.22 -23.60
CA ASP A 243 17.08 4.63 -22.44
C ASP A 243 16.30 5.57 -21.50
N ALA A 244 14.96 5.52 -21.53
CA ALA A 244 14.13 6.35 -20.66
C ALA A 244 14.32 5.98 -19.19
N VAL A 245 14.47 6.99 -18.34
CA VAL A 245 14.60 6.84 -16.89
C VAL A 245 13.24 6.90 -16.17
N ALA A 246 12.22 7.47 -16.83
CA ALA A 246 10.87 7.57 -16.30
C ALA A 246 9.82 7.61 -17.43
N TYR A 247 8.59 7.26 -17.09
CA TYR A 247 7.41 7.54 -17.91
C TYR A 247 6.48 8.48 -17.15
N SER A 248 6.11 9.60 -17.76
CA SER A 248 5.13 10.56 -17.23
C SER A 248 3.88 10.56 -18.10
N GLU A 249 2.69 10.39 -17.52
CA GLU A 249 1.43 10.45 -18.27
C GLU A 249 1.24 11.80 -18.98
N SER A 250 1.83 12.87 -18.45
CA SER A 250 1.78 14.20 -19.07
C SER A 250 2.85 14.44 -20.14
N ASN A 251 3.99 13.75 -20.09
CA ASN A 251 5.16 14.07 -20.92
C ASN A 251 5.72 12.88 -21.72
N GLY A 252 5.13 11.69 -21.59
CA GLY A 252 5.63 10.45 -22.19
C GLY A 252 6.91 9.92 -21.54
N PHE A 253 7.69 9.17 -22.33
CA PHE A 253 8.97 8.61 -21.90
C PHE A 253 10.06 9.69 -21.81
N LEU A 254 10.68 9.80 -20.65
CA LEU A 254 11.69 10.80 -20.31
C LEU A 254 13.08 10.16 -20.30
N LYS A 255 13.99 10.66 -21.15
CA LYS A 255 15.41 10.24 -21.15
C LYS A 255 16.21 10.80 -19.99
N GLU A 256 15.75 11.90 -19.43
CA GLU A 256 16.33 12.56 -18.27
C GLU A 256 15.21 12.89 -17.29
N TRP A 257 15.54 12.94 -16.00
CA TRP A 257 14.58 13.26 -14.96
C TRP A 257 14.13 14.72 -15.04
N ASN A 258 12.81 14.93 -15.00
CA ASN A 258 12.21 16.25 -14.86
C ASN A 258 11.85 16.51 -13.39
N THR A 259 12.52 17.49 -12.78
CA THR A 259 12.28 17.85 -11.37
C THR A 259 10.83 18.24 -11.09
N VAL A 260 10.19 19.00 -12.00
CA VAL A 260 8.82 19.45 -11.83
C VAL A 260 7.86 18.42 -12.41
N LEU A 261 7.03 17.83 -11.56
CA LEU A 261 6.02 16.86 -11.98
C LEU A 261 4.79 17.57 -12.55
N GLY A 262 4.21 16.97 -13.59
CA GLY A 262 2.92 17.36 -14.16
C GLY A 262 1.74 16.63 -13.50
N ASN A 263 0.53 16.91 -14.00
CA ASN A 263 -0.64 16.14 -13.59
C ASN A 263 -0.52 14.67 -14.01
N GLY A 264 -1.09 13.78 -13.20
CA GLY A 264 -1.07 12.34 -13.44
C GLY A 264 0.16 11.66 -12.87
N LYS A 265 0.37 10.41 -13.25
CA LYS A 265 1.41 9.55 -12.72
C LYS A 265 2.74 9.71 -13.45
N THR A 266 3.83 9.74 -12.69
CA THR A 266 5.21 9.59 -13.17
C THR A 266 5.84 8.38 -12.50
N THR A 267 6.19 7.38 -13.30
CA THR A 267 6.76 6.09 -12.87
C THR A 267 8.23 6.01 -13.26
N LEU A 268 9.11 5.66 -12.33
CA LEU A 268 10.53 5.39 -12.64
C LEU A 268 10.69 4.10 -13.44
N LEU A 269 11.67 4.12 -14.33
CA LEU A 269 12.07 2.99 -15.19
C LEU A 269 13.52 2.56 -14.96
N ALA A 270 14.29 3.36 -14.20
CA ALA A 270 15.67 3.11 -13.84
C ALA A 270 16.01 3.79 -12.51
N ASP A 271 17.07 3.32 -11.86
CA ASP A 271 17.61 3.97 -10.67
C ASP A 271 18.23 5.32 -11.04
N LEU A 272 17.93 6.34 -10.24
CA LEU A 272 18.43 7.70 -10.35
C LEU A 272 19.37 8.00 -9.18
N GLU A 273 20.59 7.47 -9.27
CA GLU A 273 21.60 7.49 -8.20
C GLU A 273 22.98 7.99 -8.65
N ASP A 274 23.11 8.50 -9.88
CA ASP A 274 24.35 9.04 -10.43
C ASP A 274 24.65 10.47 -9.96
N LYS A 275 23.60 11.20 -9.55
CA LYS A 275 23.66 12.55 -8.97
C LYS A 275 22.45 12.78 -8.06
N VAL A 276 22.37 13.97 -7.49
CA VAL A 276 21.21 14.40 -6.70
C VAL A 276 20.08 14.85 -7.64
N TYR A 277 18.88 14.35 -7.37
CA TYR A 277 17.64 14.66 -8.06
C TYR A 277 16.60 15.23 -7.10
N PHE A 278 15.58 15.89 -7.64
CA PHE A 278 14.56 16.61 -6.85
C PHE A 278 13.16 16.33 -7.36
N VAL A 279 12.17 16.47 -6.48
CA VAL A 279 10.75 16.36 -6.81
C VAL A 279 10.04 17.64 -6.42
N GLN A 280 9.45 18.32 -7.41
CA GLN A 280 8.71 19.57 -7.21
C GLN A 280 7.30 19.44 -7.76
N VAL A 281 6.32 19.81 -6.94
CA VAL A 281 4.90 19.86 -7.36
C VAL A 281 4.36 21.25 -7.08
N TYR A 282 3.98 21.97 -8.12
CA TYR A 282 3.42 23.31 -7.97
C TYR A 282 1.95 23.31 -7.55
N SER A 283 1.47 24.46 -7.08
CA SER A 283 0.05 24.67 -6.78
C SER A 283 -0.83 24.31 -7.97
N ASN A 284 -2.01 23.73 -7.72
CA ASN A 284 -2.96 23.26 -8.73
C ASN A 284 -2.49 22.06 -9.58
N ILE A 285 -1.38 21.42 -9.22
CA ILE A 285 -0.97 20.14 -9.80
C ILE A 285 -1.38 19.01 -8.86
N GLU A 286 -1.99 17.96 -9.41
CA GLU A 286 -2.19 16.67 -8.77
C GLU A 286 -1.29 15.63 -9.44
N ALA A 287 -0.16 15.33 -8.82
CA ALA A 287 0.83 14.39 -9.31
C ALA A 287 0.82 13.10 -8.50
N THR A 288 1.14 11.99 -9.16
CA THR A 288 1.56 10.75 -8.49
C THR A 288 3.01 10.46 -8.86
N PHE A 289 3.86 10.25 -7.87
CA PHE A 289 5.24 9.81 -8.06
C PHE A 289 5.39 8.37 -7.59
N ASP A 290 5.79 7.51 -8.51
CA ASP A 290 5.90 6.08 -8.29
C ASP A 290 7.33 5.60 -8.51
N LEU A 291 7.95 5.11 -7.44
CA LEU A 291 9.30 4.56 -7.47
C LEU A 291 9.38 3.28 -8.30
N ASN A 292 8.32 2.49 -8.36
CA ASN A 292 8.25 1.24 -9.12
C ASN A 292 9.49 0.34 -8.93
N GLY A 293 9.92 0.17 -7.68
CA GLY A 293 11.05 -0.67 -7.31
C GLY A 293 12.43 -0.03 -7.50
N HIS A 294 12.51 1.20 -8.00
CA HIS A 294 13.75 1.91 -8.28
C HIS A 294 14.20 2.83 -7.15
N HIS A 295 15.50 3.13 -7.16
CA HIS A 295 16.09 4.07 -6.22
C HIS A 295 16.12 5.50 -6.78
N PHE A 296 15.90 6.48 -5.90
CA PHE A 296 15.93 7.90 -6.21
C PHE A 296 16.76 8.64 -5.17
N TRP A 297 17.92 9.14 -5.57
CA TRP A 297 18.81 9.89 -4.68
C TRP A 297 18.47 11.39 -4.70
N THR A 298 18.07 11.93 -3.56
CA THR A 298 17.86 13.37 -3.29
C THR A 298 18.78 13.89 -2.18
N ASP A 299 18.57 15.13 -1.75
CA ASP A 299 19.25 15.74 -0.60
C ASP A 299 18.30 16.58 0.27
N GLU A 300 18.86 17.33 1.22
CA GLU A 300 18.16 18.16 2.19
C GLU A 300 18.34 19.67 1.94
N SER A 301 18.69 20.06 0.71
CA SER A 301 18.76 21.46 0.27
C SER A 301 17.41 22.18 0.33
N GLY A 302 16.33 21.40 0.40
CA GLY A 302 14.97 21.91 0.42
C GLY A 302 14.36 22.13 -0.96
N GLU A 303 15.04 21.71 -2.03
CA GLU A 303 14.59 21.76 -3.42
C GLU A 303 13.50 20.73 -3.75
N SER A 304 13.29 19.72 -2.89
CA SER A 304 12.16 18.79 -2.99
C SER A 304 10.97 19.31 -2.17
N TYR A 305 9.86 19.63 -2.83
CA TYR A 305 8.68 20.21 -2.18
C TYR A 305 7.36 20.00 -2.94
N VAL A 306 6.26 20.11 -2.19
CA VAL A 306 4.88 19.96 -2.68
C VAL A 306 4.07 21.18 -2.27
N CYS A 307 3.61 21.95 -3.25
CA CYS A 307 2.67 23.06 -3.08
C CYS A 307 1.25 22.72 -3.59
N GLY A 308 1.15 21.70 -4.46
CA GLY A 308 -0.11 21.10 -4.90
C GLY A 308 -0.41 19.81 -4.13
N LYS A 309 -0.81 18.76 -4.85
CA LYS A 309 -1.00 17.42 -4.28
C LYS A 309 -0.02 16.44 -4.89
N LEU A 310 0.70 15.72 -4.04
CA LEU A 310 1.56 14.61 -4.43
C LEU A 310 1.08 13.34 -3.76
N ILE A 311 0.81 12.30 -4.54
CA ILE A 311 0.71 10.93 -4.05
C ILE A 311 2.05 10.25 -4.30
N PHE A 312 2.74 9.85 -3.25
CA PHE A 312 3.98 9.08 -3.31
C PHE A 312 3.67 7.60 -3.09
N MET A 313 4.22 6.75 -3.95
CA MET A 313 4.03 5.30 -3.85
C MET A 313 5.22 4.53 -4.41
N ASP A 314 5.21 3.22 -4.15
CA ASP A 314 5.99 2.24 -4.88
C ASP A 314 5.05 1.12 -5.33
N SER A 315 4.86 0.96 -6.64
CA SER A 315 4.03 -0.10 -7.21
C SER A 315 4.74 -1.43 -7.44
N SER A 316 6.03 -1.53 -7.11
CA SER A 316 6.73 -2.82 -7.20
C SER A 316 6.18 -3.84 -6.21
N LYS A 317 6.29 -5.12 -6.56
CA LYS A 317 5.74 -6.23 -5.77
C LYS A 317 6.14 -6.18 -4.29
N ASP A 318 7.42 -5.91 -4.02
CA ASP A 318 8.02 -5.95 -2.68
C ASP A 318 8.27 -4.56 -2.11
N GLU A 319 7.73 -3.50 -2.74
CA GLU A 319 8.00 -2.09 -2.40
C GLU A 319 9.51 -1.82 -2.23
N SER A 320 10.33 -2.34 -3.16
CA SER A 320 11.79 -2.37 -3.03
C SER A 320 12.46 -1.04 -3.36
N GLY A 321 11.72 -0.10 -3.93
CA GLY A 321 12.19 1.23 -4.30
C GLY A 321 12.55 2.05 -3.08
N LEU A 322 13.42 3.04 -3.29
CA LEU A 322 13.99 3.82 -2.21
C LEU A 322 14.14 5.29 -2.61
N TYR A 323 13.41 6.18 -1.94
CA TYR A 323 13.65 7.61 -2.00
C TYR A 323 14.54 8.03 -0.83
N TYR A 324 15.75 8.52 -1.09
CA TYR A 324 16.71 8.70 0.01
C TYR A 324 17.71 9.84 -0.20
N CYS A 325 18.26 10.33 0.90
CA CYS A 325 19.46 11.15 0.92
C CYS A 325 20.64 10.39 1.54
N LYS A 326 21.87 10.83 1.21
CA LYS A 326 23.13 10.40 1.82
C LYS A 326 24.08 11.59 1.93
N VAL A 327 23.64 12.59 2.68
CA VAL A 327 24.36 13.86 2.91
C VAL A 327 24.42 14.11 4.42
N ASN A 328 25.40 14.86 4.91
CA ASN A 328 25.43 15.23 6.32
C ASN A 328 24.60 16.49 6.56
N TYR A 329 24.09 16.63 7.77
CA TYR A 329 23.51 17.87 8.24
C TYR A 329 24.51 19.02 8.10
N ILE A 330 24.06 20.11 7.48
CA ILE A 330 24.81 21.37 7.39
C ILE A 330 23.82 22.50 7.62
N SER A 331 24.00 23.25 8.71
CA SER A 331 23.18 24.43 9.01
C SER A 331 23.02 25.35 7.79
N ASP A 332 21.81 25.82 7.53
CA ASP A 332 21.44 26.72 6.43
C ASP A 332 21.68 26.18 5.01
N ASN A 333 21.99 24.88 4.86
CA ASN A 333 22.26 24.28 3.56
C ASN A 333 21.64 22.89 3.40
N GLN A 334 21.85 22.00 4.37
CA GLN A 334 21.33 20.62 4.42
C GLN A 334 20.69 20.43 5.79
N ASP A 335 19.68 21.25 6.07
CA ASP A 335 19.00 21.38 7.36
C ASP A 335 17.47 21.37 7.20
N LYS A 336 17.00 20.89 6.04
CA LYS A 336 15.58 20.75 5.71
C LYS A 336 15.21 19.27 5.62
N THR A 337 13.93 18.98 5.67
CA THR A 337 13.41 17.63 5.38
C THR A 337 13.64 17.27 3.92
N ILE A 338 13.95 16.01 3.62
CA ILE A 338 14.17 15.52 2.24
C ILE A 338 12.96 15.72 1.31
N LEU A 339 11.75 15.84 1.87
CA LEU A 339 10.55 16.24 1.13
C LEU A 339 9.55 16.94 2.07
N LYS A 340 8.95 18.05 1.63
CA LYS A 340 7.99 18.81 2.44
C LYS A 340 6.75 19.27 1.69
N ALA A 341 5.62 19.30 2.38
CA ALA A 341 4.40 19.98 1.93
C ALA A 341 4.40 21.43 2.43
N ILE A 342 4.19 22.40 1.52
CA ILE A 342 4.28 23.83 1.79
C ILE A 342 3.02 24.55 1.30
N GLY A 343 2.32 25.23 2.21
CA GLY A 343 1.14 26.02 1.90
C GLY A 343 -0.16 25.33 2.27
N LYS A 344 -1.19 26.12 2.61
CA LYS A 344 -2.50 25.64 3.11
C LYS A 344 -3.22 24.61 2.23
N ASP A 345 -2.98 24.65 0.92
CA ASP A 345 -3.63 23.78 -0.07
C ASP A 345 -2.72 22.60 -0.46
N ALA A 346 -1.51 22.53 0.11
CA ALA A 346 -0.55 21.48 -0.18
C ALA A 346 -0.89 20.19 0.57
N LEU A 347 -0.81 19.07 -0.15
CA LEU A 347 -1.06 17.74 0.37
C LEU A 347 -0.03 16.75 -0.13
N LEU A 348 0.74 16.17 0.78
CA LEU A 348 1.59 15.02 0.51
C LEU A 348 0.91 13.76 1.07
N VAL A 349 0.57 12.82 0.18
CA VAL A 349 0.04 11.51 0.55
C VAL A 349 1.15 10.48 0.36
N ILE A 350 1.48 9.73 1.42
CA ILE A 350 2.36 8.57 1.36
C ILE A 350 1.48 7.33 1.36
N ASP A 351 1.33 6.70 0.19
CA ASP A 351 0.50 5.51 0.04
C ASP A 351 1.28 4.25 0.39
N SER A 352 2.49 4.12 -0.18
CA SER A 352 3.41 2.98 0.03
C SER A 352 4.88 3.37 -0.21
N GLY A 353 5.80 2.42 -0.08
CA GLY A 353 7.21 2.59 -0.43
C GLY A 353 8.11 3.03 0.73
N LYS A 354 9.38 3.23 0.42
CA LYS A 354 10.44 3.47 1.41
C LYS A 354 11.14 4.81 1.24
N ILE A 355 11.20 5.56 2.33
CA ILE A 355 11.83 6.88 2.42
C ILE A 355 12.90 6.86 3.51
N GLU A 356 14.15 7.18 3.18
CA GLU A 356 15.24 7.20 4.16
C GLU A 356 16.09 8.47 4.13
N ALA A 357 16.15 9.17 5.27
CA ALA A 357 17.05 10.30 5.47
C ALA A 357 18.35 9.81 6.15
N ARG A 358 19.38 9.53 5.34
CA ARG A 358 20.67 8.97 5.79
C ARG A 358 21.77 10.04 5.76
N ASN A 359 22.76 9.88 6.63
CA ASN A 359 23.96 10.70 6.60
C ASN A 359 24.88 10.37 5.39
N ALA A 360 25.97 11.12 5.22
CA ALA A 360 26.91 10.91 4.10
C ALA A 360 27.63 9.54 4.13
N ASN A 361 27.68 8.88 5.29
CA ASN A 361 28.23 7.53 5.44
C ASN A 361 27.19 6.43 5.18
N ASN A 362 26.02 6.79 4.62
CA ASN A 362 24.91 5.88 4.36
C ASN A 362 24.42 5.16 5.63
N SER A 363 24.40 5.89 6.75
CA SER A 363 24.01 5.39 8.07
C SER A 363 23.09 6.38 8.79
N PHE A 364 22.64 6.01 9.99
CA PHE A 364 21.85 6.88 10.88
C PHE A 364 22.66 7.08 12.16
N ASP A 365 22.99 8.33 12.48
CA ASP A 365 23.69 8.67 13.72
C ASP A 365 23.16 9.99 14.30
N SER A 366 23.46 10.25 15.58
CA SER A 366 22.90 11.39 16.32
C SER A 366 23.58 12.73 16.01
N ASN A 367 24.80 12.73 15.47
CA ASN A 367 25.61 13.93 15.23
C ASN A 367 25.43 14.48 13.81
N ASN A 368 25.05 13.63 12.86
CA ASN A 368 24.76 13.96 11.47
C ASN A 368 23.38 13.43 11.07
N GLY A 369 22.45 13.37 12.03
CA GLY A 369 21.09 12.91 11.80
C GLY A 369 20.42 13.79 10.76
N GLN A 370 19.50 13.19 9.99
CA GLN A 370 18.80 13.81 8.87
C GLN A 370 17.29 13.72 9.09
N PHE A 371 16.51 14.55 8.40
CA PHE A 371 15.08 14.71 8.59
C PHE A 371 14.29 14.09 7.43
N GLY A 372 13.31 13.26 7.76
CA GLY A 372 12.41 12.61 6.79
C GLY A 372 11.47 13.62 6.11
N LEU A 373 10.19 13.61 6.48
CA LEU A 373 9.18 14.45 5.85
C LEU A 373 8.86 15.71 6.66
N GLY A 374 8.45 16.78 5.97
CA GLY A 374 8.16 18.08 6.56
C GLY A 374 6.78 18.65 6.23
N VAL A 375 6.20 19.39 7.17
CA VAL A 375 5.09 20.32 6.90
C VAL A 375 5.49 21.77 7.21
N GLN A 376 5.09 22.68 6.33
CA GLN A 376 5.38 24.11 6.45
C GLN A 376 4.22 24.95 5.92
N ASP A 377 3.99 26.12 6.51
CA ASP A 377 3.04 27.15 6.05
C ASP A 377 1.62 26.64 5.75
N GLY A 378 1.14 25.68 6.55
CA GLY A 378 -0.19 25.06 6.39
C GLY A 378 -0.22 23.81 5.51
N GLY A 379 0.94 23.30 5.08
CA GLY A 379 1.04 22.04 4.34
C GLY A 379 0.55 20.84 5.15
N ASN A 380 0.10 19.80 4.45
CA ASN A 380 -0.53 18.63 5.06
C ASN A 380 0.12 17.33 4.63
N ILE A 381 0.15 16.35 5.52
CA ILE A 381 0.60 14.97 5.24
C ILE A 381 -0.50 13.98 5.59
N ILE A 382 -0.73 13.01 4.71
CA ILE A 382 -1.49 11.79 4.99
C ILE A 382 -0.58 10.59 4.72
N MET A 383 -0.43 9.69 5.68
CA MET A 383 0.33 8.45 5.51
C MET A 383 -0.63 7.26 5.64
N ASN A 384 -0.83 6.52 4.55
CA ASN A 384 -1.63 5.29 4.55
C ASN A 384 -0.77 4.05 4.82
N GLY A 385 0.47 4.06 4.33
CA GLY A 385 1.40 2.94 4.40
C GLY A 385 2.86 3.37 4.23
N GLY A 386 3.72 2.42 3.86
CA GLY A 386 5.15 2.64 3.64
C GLY A 386 5.99 2.75 4.91
N THR A 387 7.29 2.97 4.73
CA THR A 387 8.26 3.17 5.81
C THR A 387 9.05 4.46 5.61
N ILE A 388 9.07 5.31 6.64
CA ILE A 388 9.92 6.49 6.71
C ILE A 388 10.92 6.29 7.85
N LYS A 389 12.21 6.36 7.53
CA LYS A 389 13.28 6.19 8.51
C LYS A 389 14.28 7.34 8.44
N ALA A 390 14.57 7.92 9.58
CA ALA A 390 15.42 9.09 9.69
C ALA A 390 16.42 8.96 10.84
N GLY A 391 17.49 9.77 10.78
CA GLY A 391 18.41 9.93 11.90
C GLY A 391 17.70 10.61 13.06
N TRP A 392 17.21 11.83 12.82
CA TRP A 392 16.38 12.58 13.77
C TRP A 392 14.90 12.32 13.51
N TYR A 393 14.14 13.26 12.95
CA TYR A 393 12.68 13.11 12.86
C TYR A 393 12.26 12.41 11.58
N ALA A 394 11.42 11.37 11.67
CA ALA A 394 10.80 10.76 10.50
C ALA A 394 9.76 11.71 9.88
N ILE A 395 9.00 12.41 10.72
CA ILE A 395 8.13 13.53 10.32
C ILE A 395 8.36 14.72 11.26
N ALA A 396 8.55 15.90 10.70
CA ALA A 396 8.72 17.15 11.44
C ALA A 396 7.76 18.25 10.94
N GLY A 397 7.31 19.10 11.85
CA GLY A 397 6.70 20.39 11.48
C GLY A 397 7.67 21.57 11.61
N ASN A 398 7.23 22.74 11.16
CA ASN A 398 7.95 24.00 11.34
C ASN A 398 7.39 24.82 12.52
N GLY A 399 8.23 25.17 13.50
CA GLY A 399 7.84 25.93 14.69
C GLY A 399 7.80 27.45 14.52
N ASP A 400 8.40 27.98 13.46
CA ASP A 400 8.54 29.43 13.23
C ASP A 400 7.24 30.06 12.70
N ASN A 401 6.43 29.29 11.97
CA ASN A 401 5.15 29.77 11.47
C ASN A 401 4.04 29.58 12.53
N THR A 402 3.32 30.67 12.82
CA THR A 402 2.19 30.68 13.78
C THR A 402 0.87 31.10 13.14
N GLU A 403 0.88 31.45 11.86
CA GLU A 403 -0.28 31.96 11.12
C GLU A 403 -1.11 30.82 10.50
N PHE A 404 -0.43 29.80 9.98
CA PHE A 404 -1.08 28.70 9.28
C PHE A 404 -1.06 27.42 10.11
N ASN A 405 -2.18 26.68 10.05
CA ASN A 405 -2.29 25.39 10.69
C ASN A 405 -1.97 24.28 9.69
N SER A 406 -1.04 23.40 10.05
CA SER A 406 -0.76 22.17 9.30
C SER A 406 -1.52 20.97 9.89
N SER A 407 -1.79 19.97 9.06
CA SER A 407 -2.39 18.71 9.49
C SER A 407 -1.53 17.50 9.11
N ILE A 408 -1.39 16.57 10.05
CA ILE A 408 -0.72 15.28 9.82
C ILE A 408 -1.70 14.17 10.20
N VAL A 409 -1.95 13.22 9.28
CA VAL A 409 -2.81 12.06 9.52
C VAL A 409 -2.03 10.79 9.20
N ILE A 410 -1.94 9.88 10.17
CA ILE A 410 -1.26 8.59 10.01
C ILE A 410 -2.29 7.47 10.16
N ASN A 411 -2.63 6.83 9.05
CA ASN A 411 -3.55 5.68 9.01
C ASN A 411 -2.81 4.35 9.17
N GLY A 412 -1.55 4.27 8.72
CA GLY A 412 -0.75 3.06 8.74
C GLY A 412 0.73 3.32 8.45
N GLY A 413 1.48 2.23 8.20
CA GLY A 413 2.92 2.27 7.90
C GLY A 413 3.83 2.36 9.11
N LYS A 414 5.11 2.68 8.88
CA LYS A 414 6.16 2.71 9.90
C LYS A 414 6.97 4.00 9.88
N LEU A 415 7.05 4.66 11.03
CA LEU A 415 7.84 5.88 11.27
C LEU A 415 8.97 5.56 12.24
N ILE A 416 10.21 5.76 11.81
CA ILE A 416 11.40 5.37 12.58
C ILE A 416 12.35 6.54 12.75
N SER A 417 12.65 6.87 14.00
CA SER A 417 13.81 7.68 14.36
C SER A 417 14.88 6.82 15.04
N VAL A 418 16.10 6.85 14.52
CA VAL A 418 17.22 6.09 15.11
C VAL A 418 17.86 6.83 16.28
N CYS A 419 17.72 8.15 16.37
CA CYS A 419 18.42 8.96 17.37
C CYS A 419 17.51 9.82 18.25
N ASP A 420 16.32 10.18 17.78
CA ASP A 420 15.46 11.18 18.41
C ASP A 420 13.99 10.69 18.51
N TYR A 421 13.03 11.61 18.53
CA TYR A 421 11.61 11.32 18.40
C TYR A 421 11.25 10.96 16.96
N ALA A 422 10.38 9.97 16.75
CA ALA A 422 9.91 9.64 15.40
C ALA A 422 9.10 10.79 14.78
N ILE A 423 8.27 11.48 15.58
CA ILE A 423 7.46 12.60 15.13
C ILE A 423 7.72 13.83 16.00
N TYR A 424 8.00 14.96 15.36
CA TYR A 424 8.20 16.25 16.01
C TYR A 424 7.16 17.29 15.57
N LEU A 425 6.40 17.81 16.53
CA LEU A 425 5.22 18.66 16.29
C LEU A 425 5.36 20.06 16.95
N PRO A 426 6.17 20.96 16.36
CA PRO A 426 6.32 22.33 16.87
C PRO A 426 5.30 23.33 16.30
N HIS A 427 4.64 22.98 15.21
CA HIS A 427 3.71 23.82 14.48
C HIS A 427 2.35 23.95 15.20
N SER A 428 1.58 24.99 14.88
CA SER A 428 0.15 25.03 15.19
C SER A 428 -0.61 24.10 14.24
N GLY A 429 -1.48 23.24 14.75
CA GLY A 429 -2.15 22.26 13.90
C GLY A 429 -2.79 21.08 14.61
N THR A 430 -3.16 20.09 13.81
CA THR A 430 -3.78 18.85 14.26
C THR A 430 -2.96 17.66 13.76
N THR A 431 -2.66 16.73 14.66
CA THR A 431 -2.09 15.43 14.30
C THR A 431 -3.06 14.33 14.72
N THR A 432 -3.39 13.42 13.81
CA THR A 432 -4.26 12.27 14.08
C THR A 432 -3.55 10.97 13.74
N ILE A 433 -3.46 10.05 14.69
CA ILE A 433 -2.88 8.72 14.51
C ILE A 433 -4.01 7.69 14.61
N ASN A 434 -4.36 7.08 13.48
CA ASN A 434 -5.36 6.02 13.38
C ASN A 434 -4.75 4.62 13.35
N GLY A 435 -3.44 4.50 13.15
CA GLY A 435 -2.72 3.23 13.08
C GLY A 435 -1.23 3.41 12.78
N GLY A 436 -0.56 2.31 12.45
CA GLY A 436 0.88 2.28 12.13
C GLY A 436 1.79 2.03 13.34
N THR A 437 3.10 1.94 13.07
CA THR A 437 4.15 1.80 14.10
C THR A 437 5.00 3.06 14.15
N ILE A 438 5.13 3.65 15.34
CA ILE A 438 5.88 4.87 15.61
C ILE A 438 6.99 4.51 16.60
N ASP A 439 8.22 4.46 16.10
CA ASP A 439 9.39 3.96 16.82
C ASP A 439 10.49 5.01 16.85
N GLY A 440 10.72 5.62 18.00
CA GLY A 440 11.78 6.63 18.15
C GLY A 440 12.67 6.33 19.34
N ALA A 441 13.97 6.49 19.12
CA ALA A 441 14.99 6.18 20.12
C ALA A 441 14.85 7.04 21.38
N ALA A 442 14.51 8.34 21.24
CA ALA A 442 14.29 9.26 22.37
C ALA A 442 12.82 9.30 22.84
N GLY A 443 11.90 8.80 22.01
CA GLY A 443 10.47 8.72 22.26
C GLY A 443 9.70 8.59 20.95
N ALA A 444 8.42 8.29 20.97
CA ALA A 444 7.62 8.19 19.76
C ALA A 444 7.24 9.58 19.22
N ILE A 445 6.74 10.48 20.08
CA ILE A 445 6.23 11.79 19.67
C ILE A 445 6.68 12.88 20.65
N SER A 446 7.19 13.99 20.12
CA SER A 446 7.35 15.26 20.86
C SER A 446 6.43 16.32 20.30
N ILE A 447 5.55 16.87 21.13
CA ILE A 447 4.57 17.90 20.77
C ILE A 447 4.76 19.18 21.59
N ASN A 448 4.87 20.29 20.87
CA ASN A 448 5.23 21.59 21.45
C ASN A 448 4.16 22.67 21.25
N ARG A 449 3.15 22.41 20.40
CA ARG A 449 1.96 23.23 20.19
C ARG A 449 0.91 22.40 19.44
N GLY A 450 -0.38 22.70 19.63
CA GLY A 450 -1.46 22.15 18.80
C GLY A 450 -2.17 20.95 19.45
N SER A 451 -2.76 20.09 18.63
CA SER A 451 -3.53 18.94 19.12
C SER A 451 -3.07 17.62 18.52
N LEU A 452 -3.06 16.58 19.36
CA LEU A 452 -2.74 15.21 19.02
C LEU A 452 -3.93 14.31 19.41
N THR A 453 -4.47 13.58 18.44
CA THR A 453 -5.48 12.54 18.67
C THR A 453 -4.91 11.19 18.29
N ILE A 454 -4.83 10.27 19.25
CA ILE A 454 -4.40 8.89 19.03
C ILE A 454 -5.63 8.00 19.12
N ASN A 455 -6.04 7.42 18.00
CA ASN A 455 -7.15 6.49 17.91
C ASN A 455 -6.66 5.03 17.98
N ASN A 456 -5.51 4.73 17.40
CA ASN A 456 -4.86 3.42 17.47
C ASN A 456 -3.38 3.52 17.06
N GLY A 457 -2.67 2.39 17.05
CA GLY A 457 -1.27 2.27 16.58
C GLY A 457 -0.34 1.71 17.65
N THR A 458 0.91 1.46 17.27
CA THR A 458 1.97 0.92 18.15
C THR A 458 3.05 1.98 18.37
N PHE A 459 3.34 2.30 19.62
CA PHE A 459 4.28 3.34 20.01
C PHE A 459 5.45 2.72 20.78
N LEU A 460 6.66 2.88 20.25
CA LEU A 460 7.86 2.21 20.74
C LEU A 460 8.95 3.21 21.12
N SER A 461 9.63 2.95 22.24
CA SER A 461 10.91 3.58 22.54
C SER A 461 11.75 2.81 23.55
N ASN A 462 13.04 2.65 23.24
CA ASN A 462 14.02 2.14 24.20
C ASN A 462 14.48 3.22 25.19
N GLY A 463 14.24 4.51 24.91
CA GLY A 463 14.77 5.62 25.70
C GLY A 463 16.29 5.70 25.67
N THR A 464 16.88 5.43 24.50
CA THR A 464 18.33 5.45 24.27
C THR A 464 18.76 6.57 23.33
N GLY A 465 17.80 7.31 22.78
CA GLY A 465 18.06 8.42 21.88
C GLY A 465 18.71 9.59 22.59
N ASP A 466 19.35 10.42 21.78
CA ASP A 466 20.01 11.66 22.16
C ASP A 466 19.38 12.78 21.33
N THR A 467 18.62 13.63 22.01
CA THR A 467 17.92 14.78 21.43
C THR A 467 18.84 16.00 21.28
N GLY A 468 20.12 15.86 21.66
CA GLY A 468 21.06 16.95 21.76
C GLY A 468 20.68 18.01 22.81
N ASP A 469 21.43 19.11 22.79
CA ASP A 469 21.24 20.29 23.66
C ASP A 469 20.56 21.45 22.93
N LEU A 470 20.02 21.20 21.72
CA LEU A 470 19.43 22.25 20.91
C LEU A 470 18.15 22.79 21.56
N GLY A 471 17.99 24.11 21.50
CA GLY A 471 16.87 24.83 22.12
C GLY A 471 15.54 24.72 21.36
N ASP A 472 15.32 23.67 20.58
CA ASP A 472 14.12 23.44 19.76
C ASP A 472 12.95 22.82 20.55
N GLY A 473 13.22 22.22 21.71
CA GLY A 473 12.18 21.61 22.55
C GLY A 473 12.11 20.09 22.47
N THR A 474 13.02 19.47 21.73
CA THR A 474 13.42 18.08 21.97
C THR A 474 14.70 18.04 22.80
N GLY A 475 15.63 18.98 22.58
CA GLY A 475 16.91 19.06 23.28
C GLY A 475 16.84 19.61 24.72
N ALA A 476 17.75 19.12 25.57
CA ALA A 476 17.88 19.46 27.01
C ALA A 476 16.65 19.14 27.89
N ASN A 477 15.79 18.22 27.48
CA ASN A 477 14.58 17.87 28.22
C ASN A 477 14.91 17.13 29.53
N GLU A 478 14.53 17.72 30.68
CA GLU A 478 14.56 17.05 31.99
C GLU A 478 13.53 15.91 32.09
N ASN A 479 12.61 15.80 31.12
CA ASN A 479 11.46 14.87 31.13
C ASN A 479 11.27 14.12 29.79
N ASN A 480 12.24 13.29 29.40
CA ASN A 480 12.06 12.41 28.23
C ASN A 480 10.98 11.35 28.49
N ALA A 481 10.07 11.17 27.53
CA ALA A 481 8.95 10.23 27.60
C ALA A 481 8.64 9.65 26.22
N LEU A 482 7.90 8.53 26.19
CA LEU A 482 7.39 7.98 24.93
C LEU A 482 6.55 9.01 24.16
N ILE A 483 5.69 9.74 24.85
CA ILE A 483 4.97 10.90 24.32
C ILE A 483 5.31 12.12 25.19
N ASN A 484 6.14 13.00 24.65
CA ASN A 484 6.52 14.23 25.34
C ASN A 484 5.62 15.40 24.93
N SER A 485 4.86 15.94 25.89
CA SER A 485 4.05 17.15 25.73
C SER A 485 4.76 18.35 26.32
N GLU A 486 5.89 18.72 25.72
CA GLU A 486 6.73 19.81 26.22
C GLU A 486 6.01 21.17 26.18
N ALA A 487 5.10 21.35 25.21
CA ALA A 487 4.31 22.59 25.08
C ALA A 487 5.21 23.83 25.14
N LYS A 488 6.33 23.85 24.40
CA LYS A 488 7.29 24.96 24.39
C LYS A 488 6.83 26.18 23.62
N TYR A 489 5.99 25.96 22.61
CA TYR A 489 5.62 26.96 21.64
C TYR A 489 4.17 27.42 21.79
N GLY A 490 3.29 26.60 22.36
CA GLY A 490 1.93 27.00 22.73
C GLY A 490 1.19 25.88 23.44
N ASP A 491 -0.09 26.11 23.73
CA ASP A 491 -0.92 25.12 24.40
C ASP A 491 -1.03 23.82 23.58
N VAL A 492 -1.06 22.70 24.29
CA VAL A 492 -1.14 21.34 23.74
C VAL A 492 -2.36 20.62 24.29
N THR A 493 -3.06 19.90 23.40
CA THR A 493 -4.16 18.99 23.76
C THR A 493 -3.89 17.60 23.21
N ILE A 494 -3.94 16.58 24.06
CA ILE A 494 -3.73 15.18 23.69
C ILE A 494 -4.95 14.36 24.09
N PHE A 495 -5.54 13.65 23.11
CA PHE A 495 -6.59 12.66 23.34
C PHE A 495 -6.08 11.27 22.96
N VAL A 496 -6.23 10.31 23.87
CA VAL A 496 -5.87 8.91 23.62
C VAL A 496 -7.11 8.03 23.72
N ASN A 497 -7.53 7.51 22.58
CA ASN A 497 -8.72 6.67 22.38
C ASN A 497 -8.37 5.21 22.07
N GLY A 498 -7.08 4.86 21.96
CA GLY A 498 -6.60 3.49 21.75
C GLY A 498 -5.09 3.44 21.47
N GLY A 499 -4.58 2.25 21.16
CA GLY A 499 -3.17 1.98 20.81
C GLY A 499 -2.38 1.21 21.87
N ASP A 500 -1.21 0.72 21.46
CA ASP A 500 -0.28 -0.06 22.27
C ASP A 500 1.02 0.73 22.53
N PHE A 501 1.30 1.01 23.79
CA PHE A 501 2.37 1.89 24.25
C PHE A 501 3.45 1.08 24.97
N ASN A 502 4.61 0.95 24.34
CA ASN A 502 5.72 0.14 24.81
C ASN A 502 6.99 0.97 24.98
N VAL A 503 7.40 1.18 26.23
CA VAL A 503 8.58 1.96 26.57
C VAL A 503 9.45 1.27 27.62
N ILE A 504 10.77 1.29 27.42
CA ILE A 504 11.69 0.64 28.36
C ILE A 504 12.15 1.63 29.45
N LYS A 505 12.97 2.61 29.08
CA LYS A 505 13.67 3.47 30.06
C LYS A 505 12.91 4.72 30.45
N LEU A 506 12.01 5.21 29.59
CA LEU A 506 11.30 6.48 29.80
C LEU A 506 9.94 6.30 30.47
N ASP A 507 9.35 7.39 30.93
CA ASP A 507 7.93 7.42 31.25
C ASP A 507 7.08 7.33 29.97
N VAL A 508 5.80 6.99 30.12
CA VAL A 508 4.87 6.94 28.97
C VAL A 508 4.55 8.36 28.50
N PHE A 509 4.28 9.28 29.42
CA PHE A 509 4.01 10.68 29.11
C PHE A 509 4.83 11.60 30.00
N ALA A 510 5.24 12.73 29.44
CA ALA A 510 5.79 13.87 30.16
C ALA A 510 5.08 15.15 29.74
N VAL A 511 5.09 16.15 30.63
CA VAL A 511 4.55 17.48 30.35
C VAL A 511 5.58 18.54 30.74
N GLY A 512 5.80 19.50 29.85
CA GLY A 512 6.60 20.69 30.14
C GLY A 512 5.83 21.70 31.01
N SER A 513 6.49 22.81 31.33
CA SER A 513 5.96 23.81 32.29
C SER A 513 5.64 25.19 31.67
N LYS A 514 6.00 25.42 30.40
CA LYS A 514 5.92 26.76 29.78
C LYS A 514 4.51 27.14 29.34
N TYR A 515 3.85 26.27 28.56
CA TYR A 515 2.44 26.42 28.17
C TYR A 515 1.60 25.26 28.70
N LYS A 516 0.29 25.33 28.54
CA LYS A 516 -0.61 24.32 29.12
C LYS A 516 -0.61 23.06 28.28
N SER A 517 -0.48 21.92 28.96
CA SER A 517 -0.68 20.59 28.38
C SER A 517 -1.92 19.96 29.00
N TYR A 518 -2.93 19.66 28.17
CA TYR A 518 -4.09 18.86 28.55
C TYR A 518 -3.97 17.47 27.95
N ILE A 519 -4.08 16.43 28.78
CA ILE A 519 -4.04 15.03 28.36
C ILE A 519 -5.29 14.32 28.92
N SER A 520 -6.01 13.60 28.07
CA SER A 520 -7.13 12.74 28.46
C SER A 520 -6.98 11.35 27.83
N ILE A 521 -6.81 10.34 28.67
CA ILE A 521 -6.65 8.94 28.27
C ILE A 521 -7.96 8.17 28.53
N LYS A 522 -8.53 7.58 27.48
CA LYS A 522 -9.80 6.84 27.53
C LYS A 522 -9.66 5.35 27.21
N SER A 523 -8.57 4.95 26.57
CA SER A 523 -8.30 3.56 26.18
C SER A 523 -6.80 3.39 25.87
N GLY A 524 -6.38 2.16 25.60
CA GLY A 524 -5.02 1.78 25.22
C GLY A 524 -4.42 0.71 26.13
N THR A 525 -3.34 0.09 25.66
CA THR A 525 -2.52 -0.88 26.41
C THR A 525 -1.14 -0.30 26.67
N TYR A 526 -0.64 -0.45 27.89
CA TYR A 526 0.60 0.17 28.35
C TYR A 526 1.48 -0.86 29.03
N ASN A 527 2.80 -0.82 28.77
CA ASN A 527 3.75 -1.66 29.50
C ASN A 527 4.25 -1.01 30.82
N LYS A 528 3.61 0.08 31.24
CA LYS A 528 3.80 0.75 32.54
C LYS A 528 2.45 1.23 33.07
N TYR A 529 2.28 1.19 34.39
CA TYR A 529 1.06 1.68 35.05
C TYR A 529 0.90 3.19 34.84
N ILE A 530 -0.34 3.63 34.56
CA ILE A 530 -0.69 5.04 34.36
C ILE A 530 -2.04 5.38 35.00
N ASP A 531 -2.11 6.46 35.77
CA ASP A 531 -3.35 6.93 36.41
C ASP A 531 -3.57 8.45 36.33
N LYS A 532 -2.49 9.23 36.34
CA LYS A 532 -2.51 10.69 36.40
C LYS A 532 -3.37 11.38 35.34
N TRP A 533 -3.43 10.83 34.13
CA TRP A 533 -4.15 11.42 32.98
C TRP A 533 -5.33 10.58 32.49
N VAL A 534 -5.70 9.55 33.25
CA VAL A 534 -6.85 8.69 32.92
C VAL A 534 -8.13 9.47 33.13
N SER A 535 -9.04 9.39 32.16
CA SER A 535 -10.33 10.09 32.23
C SER A 535 -11.14 9.61 33.43
N VAL A 536 -12.00 10.48 33.98
CA VAL A 536 -12.74 10.21 35.23
C VAL A 536 -13.70 9.03 35.13
N ASP A 537 -14.15 8.69 33.92
CA ASP A 537 -15.01 7.55 33.59
C ASP A 537 -14.22 6.28 33.20
N CYS A 538 -12.90 6.29 33.34
CA CYS A 538 -12.01 5.18 33.02
C CYS A 538 -11.18 4.71 34.23
N ILE A 539 -10.64 3.50 34.15
CA ILE A 539 -9.72 2.90 35.13
C ILE A 539 -8.55 2.20 34.45
N CYS A 540 -7.42 2.14 35.14
CA CYS A 540 -6.26 1.34 34.76
C CYS A 540 -6.37 -0.06 35.39
N VAL A 541 -6.38 -1.09 34.56
CA VAL A 541 -6.53 -2.50 34.95
C VAL A 541 -5.26 -3.27 34.61
N ASP A 542 -4.74 -4.06 35.55
CA ASP A 542 -3.61 -4.96 35.32
C ASP A 542 -4.07 -6.20 34.53
N ASN A 543 -3.38 -6.51 33.44
CA ASN A 543 -3.67 -7.64 32.57
C ASN A 543 -3.04 -8.96 33.05
N GLY A 544 -2.24 -8.95 34.12
CA GLY A 544 -1.59 -10.14 34.68
C GLY A 544 -0.36 -10.62 33.89
N ASN A 545 0.07 -9.85 32.88
CA ASN A 545 1.23 -10.15 32.02
C ASN A 545 2.29 -9.03 32.02
N GLY A 546 2.22 -8.11 32.99
CA GLY A 546 3.10 -6.94 33.04
C GLY A 546 2.68 -5.79 32.12
N THR A 547 1.44 -5.82 31.62
CA THR A 547 0.81 -4.69 30.91
C THR A 547 -0.46 -4.25 31.62
N TRP A 548 -0.90 -3.04 31.32
CA TRP A 548 -2.09 -2.42 31.86
C TRP A 548 -2.98 -1.90 30.74
N SER A 549 -4.29 -2.04 30.90
CA SER A 549 -5.28 -1.53 29.95
C SER A 549 -6.13 -0.43 30.59
N ILE A 550 -6.44 0.61 29.82
CA ILE A 550 -7.44 1.61 30.21
C ILE A 550 -8.80 1.16 29.68
N VAL A 551 -9.76 0.97 30.59
CA VAL A 551 -11.14 0.57 30.26
C VAL A 551 -12.14 1.51 30.89
N LYS A 552 -13.34 1.58 30.33
CA LYS A 552 -14.45 2.33 30.89
C LYS A 552 -14.96 1.67 32.18
N LYS A 553 -15.28 2.49 33.19
CA LYS A 553 -15.85 2.06 34.48
C LYS A 553 -17.21 1.38 34.37
#